data_AF-A0A413NM00-F1
#
_entry.id   AF-A0A413NM00-F1
#
_cell.length_a   1.000
_cell.length_b   1.000
_cell.length_c   1.000
_cell.angle_alpha   90.00
_cell.angle_beta   90.00
_cell.angle_gamma   90.00
#
_symmetry.space_group_name_H-M   'P 1'
#
loop_
_entity.id
_entity.type
_entity.pdbx_description
1 polymer ?
#
loop_
_entity_poly.entity_id
_entity_poly.type
_entity_poly.pdbx_seq_one_letter_code
_entity_poly.pdbx_strand_id
1 'polypeptide(L)'
;MHRPDKHRPAKSYRNRKQSFRRMHRPDKHQPATSINLPQVTKIGNGTFVNCTSLTNIDLSQATDIGENAFWNCTALTSIDLPQVTDIGVSAFWSCTGLTSIDLPQAIGIGERAFQDCTALASIDLPKVTNIGIGAFVGCGKLASIYLPQVTDIREDAFFGCTGLKSIVLSGTGTENSFALPTYDTQNGLGNYNFSPENLFLTGVTALEDDQITQCRTWGKMTWANIYYNYKGSPSLAEATITELTNPENYTKVTDK
;
A
#
# COMPACT_ATOMS: atom_id res chain seq x y z
N MET A 1 -8.11 -57.90 -38.89
CA MET A 1 -6.92 -57.02 -38.90
C MET A 1 -7.36 -55.63 -39.33
N HIS A 2 -7.04 -54.63 -38.50
CA HIS A 2 -6.96 -53.18 -38.73
C HIS A 2 -8.12 -52.35 -39.37
N ARG A 3 -8.62 -51.43 -38.53
CA ARG A 3 -9.11 -50.05 -38.83
C ARG A 3 -7.99 -49.19 -39.45
N PRO A 4 -8.28 -48.10 -40.19
CA PRO A 4 -8.63 -46.75 -39.65
C PRO A 4 -9.63 -45.99 -40.56
N ASP A 5 -10.14 -44.77 -40.33
CA ASP A 5 -10.32 -43.91 -39.17
C ASP A 5 -11.55 -43.01 -39.47
N LYS A 6 -12.38 -42.76 -38.45
CA LYS A 6 -13.51 -41.82 -38.52
C LYS A 6 -13.06 -40.49 -37.92
N HIS A 7 -12.76 -39.49 -38.75
CA HIS A 7 -12.63 -38.11 -38.25
C HIS A 7 -13.98 -37.40 -38.25
N ARG A 8 -14.61 -37.43 -37.08
CA ARG A 8 -15.71 -36.57 -36.64
C ARG A 8 -15.09 -35.31 -36.03
N PRO A 9 -15.52 -34.08 -36.36
CA PRO A 9 -14.97 -32.89 -35.71
C PRO A 9 -15.43 -32.82 -34.25
N ALA A 10 -14.46 -32.58 -33.36
CA ALA A 10 -14.64 -32.48 -31.93
C ALA A 10 -15.34 -31.16 -31.53
N LYS A 11 -16.24 -31.26 -30.56
CA LYS A 11 -16.89 -30.13 -29.90
C LYS A 11 -15.83 -29.28 -29.19
N SER A 12 -15.67 -28.03 -29.62
CA SER A 12 -14.85 -27.03 -28.95
C SER A 12 -15.58 -26.52 -27.70
N TYR A 13 -15.05 -26.86 -26.53
CA TYR A 13 -15.39 -26.24 -25.25
C TYR A 13 -14.84 -24.80 -25.24
N ARG A 14 -15.72 -23.80 -25.40
CA ARG A 14 -15.39 -22.39 -25.19
C ARG A 14 -15.30 -22.09 -23.68
N ASN A 15 -14.08 -22.10 -23.14
CA ASN A 15 -13.78 -21.42 -21.88
C ASN A 15 -13.85 -19.90 -22.09
N ARG A 16 -14.80 -19.24 -21.43
CA ARG A 16 -14.86 -17.77 -21.35
C ARG A 16 -13.71 -17.26 -20.47
N LYS A 17 -12.58 -16.95 -21.10
CA LYS A 17 -11.61 -15.99 -20.54
C LYS A 17 -11.97 -14.61 -21.10
N GLN A 18 -12.64 -13.77 -20.31
CA GLN A 18 -12.70 -12.33 -20.59
C GLN A 18 -11.37 -11.71 -20.18
N SER A 19 -10.36 -11.84 -21.04
CA SER A 19 -9.13 -11.05 -20.95
C SER A 19 -9.36 -9.76 -21.73
N PHE A 20 -9.44 -8.62 -21.05
CA PHE A 20 -9.51 -7.31 -21.70
C PHE A 20 -8.19 -7.03 -22.44
N ARG A 21 -8.26 -6.90 -23.77
CA ARG A 21 -7.22 -6.28 -24.57
C ARG A 21 -7.29 -4.77 -24.33
N ARG A 22 -6.11 -4.12 -24.21
CA ARG A 22 -5.89 -2.67 -24.16
C ARG A 22 -7.09 -1.88 -24.69
N MET A 23 -7.75 -1.14 -23.82
CA MET A 23 -8.77 -0.16 -24.21
C MET A 23 -8.08 0.85 -25.14
N HIS A 24 -8.24 0.66 -26.45
CA HIS A 24 -7.66 1.48 -27.49
C HIS A 24 -8.38 2.83 -27.49
N ARG A 25 -7.60 3.92 -27.40
CA ARG A 25 -7.93 5.35 -27.60
C ARG A 25 -9.43 5.70 -27.61
N PRO A 26 -9.96 6.42 -26.62
CA PRO A 26 -11.32 6.93 -26.72
C PRO A 26 -11.35 8.10 -27.71
N ASP A 27 -11.98 7.84 -28.86
CA ASP A 27 -12.66 8.87 -29.64
C ASP A 27 -13.60 9.65 -28.72
N LYS A 28 -13.68 10.98 -28.95
CA LYS A 28 -14.51 12.07 -28.39
C LYS A 28 -15.83 11.71 -27.67
N HIS A 29 -15.81 10.80 -26.71
CA HIS A 29 -16.94 10.50 -25.83
C HIS A 29 -16.60 11.03 -24.45
N GLN A 30 -17.52 11.86 -23.96
CA GLN A 30 -17.58 12.45 -22.62
C GLN A 30 -16.89 11.54 -21.59
N PRO A 31 -15.89 12.06 -20.84
CA PRO A 31 -15.07 11.20 -20.01
C PRO A 31 -15.96 10.59 -18.93
N ALA A 32 -15.96 9.27 -18.83
CA ALA A 32 -16.81 8.54 -17.88
C ALA A 32 -16.43 8.96 -16.45
N THR A 33 -17.29 9.75 -15.82
CA THR A 33 -17.10 10.22 -14.44
C THR A 33 -17.37 9.13 -13.42
N SER A 34 -18.24 8.16 -13.78
CA SER A 34 -18.57 7.01 -12.94
C SER A 34 -18.60 5.73 -13.77
N ILE A 35 -17.99 4.66 -13.24
CA ILE A 35 -17.95 3.33 -13.83
C ILE A 35 -18.49 2.32 -12.80
N ASN A 36 -19.48 1.50 -13.18
CA ASN A 36 -20.07 0.51 -12.28
C ASN A 36 -19.65 -0.92 -12.71
N LEU A 37 -18.81 -1.59 -11.92
CA LEU A 37 -18.25 -2.92 -12.22
C LEU A 37 -18.37 -3.90 -11.03
N PRO A 38 -19.59 -4.15 -10.52
CA PRO A 38 -19.81 -4.78 -9.21
C PRO A 38 -19.53 -6.29 -9.19
N GLN A 39 -19.11 -6.88 -10.32
CA GLN A 39 -18.83 -8.31 -10.46
C GLN A 39 -17.41 -8.58 -10.97
N VAL A 40 -16.62 -7.52 -11.16
CA VAL A 40 -15.25 -7.66 -11.64
C VAL A 40 -14.36 -8.05 -10.49
N THR A 41 -13.74 -9.22 -10.60
CA THR A 41 -12.84 -9.76 -9.58
C THR A 41 -11.38 -9.40 -9.82
N LYS A 42 -10.98 -9.06 -11.06
CA LYS A 42 -9.60 -8.71 -11.40
C LYS A 42 -9.55 -7.49 -12.28
N ILE A 43 -8.77 -6.49 -11.88
CA ILE A 43 -8.46 -5.32 -12.71
C ILE A 43 -7.11 -5.57 -13.39
N GLY A 44 -7.13 -5.66 -14.71
CA GLY A 44 -5.93 -5.95 -15.48
C GLY A 44 -4.94 -4.78 -15.50
N ASN A 45 -3.72 -5.07 -15.94
CA ASN A 45 -2.67 -4.05 -16.04
C ASN A 45 -3.11 -2.89 -16.93
N GLY A 46 -2.96 -1.68 -16.42
CA GLY A 46 -3.21 -0.43 -17.11
C GLY A 46 -4.67 -0.17 -17.52
N THR A 47 -5.65 -0.80 -16.85
CA THR A 47 -7.07 -0.76 -17.28
C THR A 47 -7.66 0.66 -17.31
N PHE A 48 -7.33 1.50 -16.34
CA PHE A 48 -7.84 2.87 -16.16
C PHE A 48 -6.73 3.92 -16.21
N VAL A 49 -5.61 3.65 -16.89
CA VAL A 49 -4.50 4.60 -17.03
C VAL A 49 -5.01 5.91 -17.66
N ASN A 50 -4.63 7.04 -17.06
CA ASN A 50 -5.01 8.39 -17.48
C ASN A 50 -6.53 8.64 -17.52
N CYS A 51 -7.34 7.89 -16.76
CA CYS A 51 -8.75 8.21 -16.56
C CYS A 51 -8.91 9.43 -15.62
N THR A 52 -8.41 10.60 -16.05
CA THR A 52 -8.30 11.84 -15.25
C THR A 52 -9.63 12.48 -14.88
N SER A 53 -10.76 12.01 -15.41
CA SER A 53 -12.09 12.45 -14.98
C SER A 53 -12.87 11.38 -14.20
N LEU A 54 -12.29 10.20 -13.97
CA LEU A 54 -12.91 9.16 -13.17
C LEU A 54 -12.97 9.63 -11.72
N THR A 55 -14.17 9.84 -11.21
CA THR A 55 -14.39 10.23 -9.81
C THR A 55 -14.90 9.08 -8.96
N ASN A 56 -15.64 8.13 -9.57
CA ASN A 56 -16.25 7.01 -8.87
C ASN A 56 -16.12 5.71 -9.67
N ILE A 57 -15.74 4.63 -8.99
CA ILE A 57 -15.74 3.28 -9.56
C ILE A 57 -16.19 2.25 -8.51
N ASP A 58 -17.12 1.37 -8.86
CA ASP A 58 -17.49 0.22 -8.00
C ASP A 58 -16.60 -0.98 -8.31
N LEU A 59 -15.76 -1.34 -7.34
CA LEU A 59 -14.85 -2.49 -7.35
C LEU A 59 -15.00 -3.36 -6.11
N SER A 60 -16.21 -3.37 -5.52
CA SER A 60 -16.49 -4.08 -4.26
C SER A 60 -16.16 -5.57 -4.27
N GLN A 61 -16.06 -6.19 -5.45
CA GLN A 61 -15.71 -7.61 -5.64
C GLN A 61 -14.29 -7.84 -6.18
N ALA A 62 -13.51 -6.78 -6.43
CA ALA A 62 -12.16 -6.90 -6.93
C ALA A 62 -11.24 -7.51 -5.86
N THR A 63 -10.49 -8.54 -6.23
CA THR A 63 -9.48 -9.20 -5.39
C THR A 63 -8.06 -8.81 -5.79
N ASP A 64 -7.85 -8.41 -7.05
CA ASP A 64 -6.53 -8.11 -7.60
C ASP A 64 -6.56 -6.79 -8.38
N ILE A 65 -5.60 -5.90 -8.08
CA ILE A 65 -5.37 -4.67 -8.86
C ILE A 65 -4.05 -4.79 -9.60
N GLY A 66 -4.13 -4.80 -10.94
CA GLY A 66 -2.96 -4.97 -11.80
C GLY A 66 -2.00 -3.78 -11.83
N GLU A 67 -0.86 -3.99 -12.46
CA GLU A 67 0.18 -2.97 -12.64
C GLU A 67 -0.38 -1.74 -13.38
N ASN A 68 -0.07 -0.54 -12.91
CA ASN A 68 -0.52 0.74 -13.46
C ASN A 68 -2.05 0.89 -13.58
N ALA A 69 -2.86 0.05 -12.92
CA ALA A 69 -4.30 -0.06 -13.19
C ALA A 69 -5.06 1.28 -13.15
N PHE A 70 -4.69 2.19 -12.25
CA PHE A 70 -5.26 3.53 -12.05
C PHE A 70 -4.22 4.64 -12.19
N TRP A 71 -3.08 4.39 -12.86
CA TRP A 71 -2.03 5.39 -13.00
C TRP A 71 -2.59 6.70 -13.57
N ASN A 72 -2.34 7.82 -12.87
CA ASN A 72 -2.77 9.17 -13.22
C ASN A 72 -4.31 9.36 -13.28
N CYS A 73 -5.07 8.67 -12.42
CA CYS A 73 -6.49 8.95 -12.17
C CYS A 73 -6.65 10.15 -11.21
N THR A 74 -6.31 11.36 -11.66
CA THR A 74 -6.19 12.54 -10.79
C THR A 74 -7.50 13.04 -10.17
N ALA A 75 -8.66 12.72 -10.74
CA ALA A 75 -9.96 13.08 -10.17
C ALA A 75 -10.55 12.03 -9.20
N LEU A 76 -9.89 10.87 -9.05
CA LEU A 76 -10.34 9.82 -8.15
C LEU A 76 -10.05 10.23 -6.71
N THR A 77 -11.07 10.55 -5.93
CA THR A 77 -10.91 11.03 -4.54
C THR A 77 -10.96 9.92 -3.50
N SER A 78 -11.69 8.85 -3.79
CA SER A 78 -11.82 7.66 -2.94
C SER A 78 -12.15 6.45 -3.80
N ILE A 79 -11.80 5.26 -3.32
CA ILE A 79 -12.12 3.98 -3.96
C ILE A 79 -12.29 2.93 -2.87
N ASP A 80 -13.37 2.14 -2.97
CA ASP A 80 -13.66 1.05 -2.02
C ASP A 80 -13.14 -0.28 -2.58
N LEU A 81 -12.24 -0.93 -1.84
CA LEU A 81 -11.51 -2.13 -2.23
C LEU A 81 -11.53 -3.19 -1.12
N PRO A 82 -12.71 -3.65 -0.68
CA PRO A 82 -12.84 -4.40 0.57
C PRO A 82 -12.32 -5.83 0.47
N GLN A 83 -12.11 -6.36 -0.74
CA GLN A 83 -11.67 -7.75 -0.98
C GLN A 83 -10.27 -7.82 -1.61
N VAL A 84 -9.63 -6.67 -1.89
CA VAL A 84 -8.34 -6.67 -2.59
C VAL A 84 -7.25 -7.21 -1.68
N THR A 85 -6.53 -8.22 -2.16
CA THR A 85 -5.39 -8.83 -1.47
C THR A 85 -4.05 -8.31 -2.00
N ASP A 86 -3.99 -7.97 -3.29
CA ASP A 86 -2.75 -7.61 -3.98
C ASP A 86 -2.89 -6.32 -4.78
N ILE A 87 -1.99 -5.38 -4.50
CA ILE A 87 -1.87 -4.11 -5.22
C ILE A 87 -0.62 -4.16 -6.10
N GLY A 88 -0.82 -4.09 -7.42
CA GLY A 88 0.25 -4.16 -8.40
C GLY A 88 1.19 -2.94 -8.39
N VAL A 89 2.31 -3.09 -9.10
CA VAL A 89 3.31 -2.04 -9.29
C VAL A 89 2.66 -0.80 -9.89
N SER A 90 2.92 0.37 -9.30
CA SER A 90 2.40 1.68 -9.73
C SER A 90 0.87 1.74 -9.89
N ALA A 91 0.11 0.85 -9.23
CA ALA A 91 -1.32 0.69 -9.45
C ALA A 91 -2.11 2.01 -9.32
N PHE A 92 -1.77 2.86 -8.36
CA PHE A 92 -2.40 4.17 -8.10
C PHE A 92 -1.39 5.32 -8.24
N TRP A 93 -0.28 5.15 -8.95
CA TRP A 93 0.71 6.21 -9.11
C TRP A 93 0.03 7.50 -9.62
N SER A 94 0.34 8.64 -9.02
CA SER A 94 -0.13 9.97 -9.42
C SER A 94 -1.65 10.12 -9.37
N CYS A 95 -2.35 9.34 -8.54
CA CYS A 95 -3.74 9.61 -8.16
C CYS A 95 -3.78 10.80 -7.19
N THR A 96 -3.44 11.99 -7.68
CA THR A 96 -3.24 13.20 -6.85
C THR A 96 -4.50 13.70 -6.15
N GLY A 97 -5.69 13.25 -6.59
CA GLY A 97 -6.97 13.53 -5.92
C GLY A 97 -7.31 12.56 -4.79
N LEU A 98 -6.65 11.39 -4.70
CA LEU A 98 -7.02 10.33 -3.76
C LEU A 98 -6.73 10.76 -2.33
N THR A 99 -7.77 10.97 -1.53
CA THR A 99 -7.65 11.45 -0.15
C THR A 99 -7.59 10.32 0.87
N SER A 100 -8.27 9.22 0.58
CA SER A 100 -8.34 8.06 1.46
C SER A 100 -8.57 6.78 0.66
N ILE A 101 -8.08 5.66 1.18
CA ILE A 101 -8.32 4.34 0.62
C ILE A 101 -8.28 3.29 1.74
N ASP A 102 -9.26 2.39 1.75
CA ASP A 102 -9.36 1.31 2.73
C ASP A 102 -8.98 -0.01 2.07
N LEU A 103 -8.02 -0.73 2.65
CA LEU A 103 -7.47 -1.99 2.12
C LEU A 103 -7.43 -3.07 3.20
N PRO A 104 -8.59 -3.47 3.76
CA PRO A 104 -8.65 -4.32 4.94
C PRO A 104 -8.15 -5.76 4.73
N GLN A 105 -8.04 -6.20 3.47
CA GLN A 105 -7.56 -7.54 3.10
C GLN A 105 -6.21 -7.52 2.38
N ALA A 106 -5.62 -6.34 2.12
CA ALA A 106 -4.38 -6.26 1.38
C ALA A 106 -3.24 -6.90 2.17
N ILE A 107 -2.47 -7.75 1.49
CA ILE A 107 -1.30 -8.44 2.02
C ILE A 107 -0.03 -7.77 1.48
N GLY A 108 -0.03 -7.39 0.21
CA GLY A 108 1.12 -6.78 -0.47
C GLY A 108 0.79 -5.45 -1.14
N ILE A 109 1.67 -4.47 -0.93
CA ILE A 109 1.67 -3.20 -1.64
C ILE A 109 2.83 -3.19 -2.64
N GLY A 110 2.53 -3.10 -3.93
CA GLY A 110 3.53 -3.10 -5.00
C GLY A 110 4.48 -1.91 -4.97
N GLU A 111 5.61 -2.05 -5.69
CA GLU A 111 6.54 -0.95 -5.94
C GLU A 111 5.80 0.27 -6.49
N ARG A 112 6.05 1.46 -5.93
CA ARG A 112 5.47 2.75 -6.33
C ARG A 112 3.93 2.78 -6.39
N ALA A 113 3.25 1.83 -5.75
CA ALA A 113 1.80 1.64 -5.88
C ALA A 113 0.99 2.92 -5.63
N PHE A 114 1.36 3.74 -4.65
CA PHE A 114 0.75 5.01 -4.29
C PHE A 114 1.72 6.19 -4.43
N GLN A 115 2.75 6.06 -5.28
CA GLN A 115 3.68 7.16 -5.52
C GLN A 115 2.89 8.41 -5.97
N ASP A 116 3.28 9.59 -5.50
CA ASP A 116 2.71 10.90 -5.82
C ASP A 116 1.18 11.01 -5.59
N CYS A 117 0.61 10.18 -4.71
CA CYS A 117 -0.74 10.37 -4.17
C CYS A 117 -0.73 11.52 -3.15
N THR A 118 -0.47 12.74 -3.62
CA THR A 118 -0.17 13.90 -2.78
C THR A 118 -1.32 14.34 -1.86
N ALA A 119 -2.56 13.95 -2.17
CA ALA A 119 -3.72 14.21 -1.32
C ALA A 119 -4.00 13.11 -0.28
N LEU A 120 -3.33 11.96 -0.36
CA LEU A 120 -3.62 10.79 0.48
C LEU A 120 -3.29 11.12 1.94
N ALA A 121 -4.33 11.23 2.75
CA ALA A 121 -4.23 11.62 4.16
C ALA A 121 -4.36 10.41 5.10
N SER A 122 -5.12 9.39 4.68
CA SER A 122 -5.35 8.18 5.47
C SER A 122 -5.38 6.93 4.59
N ILE A 123 -4.79 5.86 5.09
CA ILE A 123 -4.85 4.53 4.50
C ILE A 123 -4.87 3.49 5.61
N ASP A 124 -5.77 2.51 5.51
CA ASP A 124 -5.88 1.40 6.46
C ASP A 124 -5.32 0.10 5.87
N LEU A 125 -4.31 -0.47 6.53
CA LEU A 125 -3.51 -1.61 6.07
C LEU A 125 -3.34 -2.70 7.16
N PRO A 126 -4.43 -3.23 7.74
CA PRO A 126 -4.35 -4.07 8.95
C PRO A 126 -3.71 -5.45 8.72
N LYS A 127 -3.56 -5.89 7.46
CA LYS A 127 -3.04 -7.22 7.11
C LYS A 127 -1.78 -7.19 6.23
N VAL A 128 -1.28 -6.00 5.91
CA VAL A 128 -0.13 -5.88 5.00
C VAL A 128 1.11 -6.46 5.65
N THR A 129 1.76 -7.39 4.96
CA THR A 129 3.03 -8.02 5.36
C THR A 129 4.22 -7.44 4.61
N ASN A 130 4.00 -6.94 3.38
CA ASN A 130 5.06 -6.45 2.49
C ASN A 130 4.71 -5.10 1.85
N ILE A 131 5.62 -4.13 1.97
CA ILE A 131 5.53 -2.82 1.32
C ILE A 131 6.68 -2.66 0.32
N GLY A 132 6.36 -2.48 -0.96
CA GLY A 132 7.32 -2.37 -2.05
C GLY A 132 8.12 -1.08 -2.08
N ILE A 133 9.15 -1.06 -2.95
CA ILE A 133 10.06 0.07 -3.15
C ILE A 133 9.25 1.32 -3.48
N GLY A 134 9.48 2.40 -2.74
CA GLY A 134 8.83 3.69 -3.00
C GLY A 134 7.30 3.68 -2.98
N ALA A 135 6.66 2.69 -2.34
CA ALA A 135 5.21 2.46 -2.42
C ALA A 135 4.37 3.70 -2.13
N PHE A 136 4.78 4.56 -1.19
CA PHE A 136 4.10 5.78 -0.77
C PHE A 136 4.93 7.04 -1.04
N VAL A 137 5.89 6.99 -1.98
CA VAL A 137 6.75 8.15 -2.28
C VAL A 137 5.90 9.39 -2.55
N GLY A 138 6.19 10.52 -1.92
CA GLY A 138 5.49 11.78 -2.17
C GLY A 138 4.04 11.84 -1.66
N CYS A 139 3.58 10.91 -0.82
CA CYS A 139 2.30 11.00 -0.11
C CYS A 139 2.35 12.07 1.01
N GLY A 140 2.47 13.34 0.62
CA GLY A 140 2.79 14.46 1.52
C GLY A 140 1.74 14.77 2.60
N LYS A 141 0.50 14.28 2.45
CA LYS A 141 -0.56 14.46 3.46
C LYS A 141 -0.72 13.29 4.43
N LEU A 142 -0.05 12.17 4.18
CA LEU A 142 -0.18 10.99 5.04
C LEU A 142 0.45 11.30 6.39
N ALA A 143 -0.38 11.43 7.43
CA ALA A 143 0.06 11.90 8.74
C ALA A 143 0.56 10.77 9.65
N SER A 144 -0.08 9.61 9.54
CA SER A 144 0.21 8.43 10.34
C SER A 144 -0.18 7.16 9.60
N ILE A 145 0.48 6.05 9.91
CA ILE A 145 0.11 4.73 9.37
C ILE A 145 0.30 3.63 10.42
N TYR A 146 -0.64 2.69 10.45
CA TYR A 146 -0.64 1.53 11.34
C TYR A 146 -0.41 0.26 10.53
N LEU A 147 0.63 -0.49 10.90
CA LEU A 147 1.12 -1.66 10.17
C LEU A 147 1.35 -2.83 11.13
N PRO A 148 0.28 -3.47 11.63
CA PRO A 148 0.40 -4.46 12.71
C PRO A 148 0.94 -5.84 12.28
N GLN A 149 1.02 -6.12 10.98
CA GLN A 149 1.46 -7.42 10.46
C GLN A 149 2.66 -7.29 9.52
N VAL A 150 3.23 -6.08 9.41
CA VAL A 150 4.28 -5.82 8.42
C VAL A 150 5.59 -6.48 8.86
N THR A 151 6.19 -7.22 7.93
CA THR A 151 7.47 -7.91 8.14
C THR A 151 8.57 -7.38 7.22
N ASP A 152 8.20 -6.74 6.11
CA ASP A 152 9.12 -6.24 5.09
C ASP A 152 8.64 -4.88 4.57
N ILE A 153 9.46 -3.85 4.71
CA ILE A 153 9.24 -2.53 4.12
C ILE A 153 10.47 -2.26 3.28
N ARG A 154 10.30 -2.00 1.98
CA ARG A 154 11.40 -1.83 1.01
C ARG A 154 11.83 -0.38 0.81
N GLU A 155 12.94 -0.21 0.09
CA GLU A 155 13.69 1.03 -0.15
C GLU A 155 12.74 2.21 -0.34
N ASP A 156 12.98 3.33 0.36
CA ASP A 156 12.28 4.60 0.11
C ASP A 156 10.74 4.51 0.19
N ALA A 157 10.15 3.46 0.79
CA ALA A 157 8.69 3.23 0.79
C ALA A 157 7.88 4.47 1.20
N PHE A 158 8.35 5.25 2.17
CA PHE A 158 7.69 6.46 2.67
C PHE A 158 8.48 7.76 2.36
N PHE A 159 9.40 7.70 1.41
CA PHE A 159 10.25 8.84 1.09
C PHE A 159 9.42 10.02 0.54
N GLY A 160 9.64 11.23 1.06
CA GLY A 160 8.83 12.40 0.69
C GLY A 160 7.40 12.42 1.25
N CYS A 161 7.04 11.52 2.17
CA CYS A 161 5.82 11.64 2.99
C CYS A 161 5.99 12.75 4.03
N THR A 162 6.00 14.02 3.60
CA THR A 162 6.34 15.18 4.45
C THR A 162 5.34 15.45 5.58
N GLY A 163 4.18 14.81 5.58
CA GLY A 163 3.20 14.86 6.66
C GLY A 163 3.40 13.78 7.73
N LEU A 164 4.23 12.77 7.49
CA LEU A 164 4.22 11.50 8.24
C LEU A 164 4.90 11.63 9.61
N LYS A 165 4.13 11.97 10.64
CA LYS A 165 4.67 12.15 11.98
C LYS A 165 4.90 10.85 12.72
N SER A 166 4.16 9.79 12.37
CA SER A 166 4.11 8.59 13.19
C SER A 166 3.87 7.31 12.41
N ILE A 167 4.61 6.26 12.73
CA ILE A 167 4.38 4.90 12.26
C ILE A 167 4.21 3.99 13.48
N VAL A 168 3.19 3.14 13.44
CA VAL A 168 2.93 2.13 14.45
C VAL A 168 3.18 0.75 13.85
N LEU A 169 4.15 0.03 14.40
CA LEU A 169 4.50 -1.34 14.03
C LEU A 169 4.15 -2.27 15.18
N SER A 170 3.51 -3.39 14.88
CA SER A 170 3.31 -4.46 15.87
C SER A 170 4.28 -5.59 15.58
N GLY A 171 5.26 -5.79 16.46
CA GLY A 171 6.29 -6.81 16.29
C GLY A 171 5.68 -8.21 16.37
N THR A 172 6.01 -9.07 15.41
CA THR A 172 5.64 -10.50 15.45
C THR A 172 6.86 -11.44 15.45
N GLY A 173 8.07 -10.97 15.77
CA GLY A 173 9.28 -11.79 15.70
C GLY A 173 10.04 -11.85 17.02
N THR A 174 10.21 -13.06 17.57
CA THR A 174 11.21 -13.40 18.59
C THR A 174 12.66 -13.24 18.08
N GLU A 175 12.83 -12.90 16.82
CA GLU A 175 14.07 -12.45 16.23
C GLU A 175 13.73 -11.18 15.44
N ASN A 176 14.29 -10.04 15.88
CA ASN A 176 14.21 -8.75 15.20
C ASN A 176 14.99 -8.77 13.87
N SER A 177 14.67 -9.71 12.98
CA SER A 177 14.98 -9.60 11.55
C SER A 177 13.91 -8.73 10.90
N PHE A 178 13.78 -7.49 11.37
CA PHE A 178 13.27 -6.48 10.48
C PHE A 178 14.28 -6.44 9.32
N ALA A 179 13.88 -6.95 8.15
CA ALA A 179 14.57 -6.58 6.93
C ALA A 179 14.30 -5.09 6.78
N LEU A 180 15.17 -4.29 7.39
CA LEU A 180 15.14 -2.86 7.21
C LEU A 180 15.41 -2.64 5.72
N PRO A 181 14.59 -1.82 5.05
CA PRO A 181 14.74 -1.52 3.64
C PRO A 181 16.17 -1.16 3.35
N THR A 182 16.79 -1.92 2.45
CA THR A 182 18.08 -1.55 1.92
C THR A 182 17.95 -0.24 1.15
N TYR A 183 19.09 0.39 0.89
CA TYR A 183 19.19 1.72 0.31
C TYR A 183 19.75 1.59 -1.10
N ASP A 184 19.12 2.26 -2.07
CA ASP A 184 19.69 2.43 -3.40
C ASP A 184 20.06 3.92 -3.65
N THR A 185 21.38 4.18 -3.67
CA THR A 185 21.98 5.48 -4.04
C THR A 185 21.75 5.84 -5.51
N GLN A 186 21.49 4.86 -6.38
CA GLN A 186 21.63 5.01 -7.83
C GLN A 186 20.39 5.64 -8.48
N ASN A 187 19.23 5.55 -7.83
CA ASN A 187 17.95 6.01 -8.37
C ASN A 187 17.33 7.19 -7.60
N GLY A 188 18.17 7.93 -6.84
CA GLY A 188 17.78 8.98 -5.91
C GLY A 188 16.56 9.78 -6.33
N LEU A 189 15.43 9.53 -5.67
CA LEU A 189 14.17 10.23 -5.87
C LEU A 189 14.25 11.66 -5.29
N GLY A 190 15.24 12.48 -5.67
CA GLY A 190 15.34 13.89 -5.29
C GLY A 190 15.68 14.19 -3.81
N ASN A 191 15.63 15.47 -3.46
CA ASN A 191 15.97 16.02 -2.14
C ASN A 191 14.71 16.32 -1.32
N TYR A 192 13.97 15.28 -0.92
CA TYR A 192 12.90 15.47 0.06
C TYR A 192 13.46 15.22 1.44
N ASN A 193 13.72 16.31 2.17
CA ASN A 193 14.16 16.23 3.55
C ASN A 193 12.91 16.08 4.42
N PHE A 194 12.79 14.96 5.13
CA PHE A 194 11.73 14.75 6.09
C PHE A 194 12.24 13.92 7.26
N SER A 195 11.86 14.33 8.48
CA SER A 195 12.28 13.68 9.72
C SER A 195 11.02 13.33 10.49
N PRO A 196 10.53 12.08 10.37
CA PRO A 196 9.37 11.67 11.14
C PRO A 196 9.67 11.77 12.64
N GLU A 197 8.66 12.08 13.43
CA GLU A 197 8.86 12.41 14.85
C GLU A 197 8.90 11.16 15.73
N ASN A 198 7.95 10.24 15.56
CA ASN A 198 7.69 9.20 16.56
C ASN A 198 7.49 7.81 15.94
N LEU A 199 8.38 6.87 16.26
CA LEU A 199 8.23 5.45 15.92
C LEU A 199 7.61 4.72 17.11
N PHE A 200 6.50 4.01 16.89
CA PHE A 200 5.79 3.25 17.92
C PHE A 200 5.91 1.75 17.64
N LEU A 201 6.40 1.00 18.63
CA LEU A 201 6.60 -0.44 18.54
C LEU A 201 5.71 -1.15 19.59
N THR A 202 4.97 -2.19 19.20
CA THR A 202 4.12 -2.95 20.12
C THR A 202 4.60 -4.40 20.26
N GLY A 203 4.38 -5.01 21.43
CA GLY A 203 4.74 -6.40 21.69
C GLY A 203 6.25 -6.64 21.91
N VAL A 204 7.00 -5.62 22.32
CA VAL A 204 8.46 -5.67 22.45
C VAL A 204 8.85 -5.94 23.91
N THR A 205 9.48 -7.07 24.22
CA THR A 205 9.88 -7.38 25.61
C THR A 205 10.88 -6.36 26.17
N ALA A 206 11.89 -5.97 25.40
CA ALA A 206 12.80 -4.84 25.64
C ALA A 206 13.62 -4.53 24.37
N LEU A 207 14.16 -3.31 24.25
CA LEU A 207 15.11 -2.95 23.18
C LEU A 207 16.53 -2.86 23.76
N GLU A 208 17.50 -3.41 23.04
CA GLU A 208 18.94 -3.23 23.27
C GLU A 208 19.46 -2.01 22.50
N ASP A 209 20.63 -1.48 22.87
CA ASP A 209 21.19 -0.25 22.26
C ASP A 209 21.40 -0.35 20.74
N ASP A 210 21.79 -1.52 20.25
CA ASP A 210 21.91 -1.79 18.80
C ASP A 210 20.56 -1.73 18.09
N GLN A 211 19.49 -2.23 18.72
CA GLN A 211 18.13 -2.18 18.19
C GLN A 211 17.59 -0.76 18.16
N ILE A 212 17.89 0.04 19.19
CA ILE A 212 17.55 1.46 19.26
C ILE A 212 18.25 2.22 18.13
N THR A 213 19.54 1.98 17.92
CA THR A 213 20.33 2.61 16.85
C THR A 213 19.75 2.29 15.48
N GLN A 214 19.42 1.02 15.22
CA GLN A 214 18.78 0.59 13.97
C GLN A 214 17.42 1.28 13.76
N CYS A 215 16.58 1.37 14.79
CA CYS A 215 15.30 2.08 14.72
C CYS A 215 15.49 3.57 14.43
N ARG A 216 16.50 4.22 15.03
CA ARG A 216 16.80 5.64 14.79
C ARG A 216 17.18 5.92 13.34
N THR A 217 17.88 5.00 12.70
CA THR A 217 18.40 5.16 11.33
C THR A 217 17.67 4.29 10.32
N TRP A 218 16.41 3.96 10.57
CA TRP A 218 15.63 3.09 9.70
C TRP A 218 15.46 3.72 8.29
N GLY A 219 16.08 3.11 7.28
CA GLY A 219 16.08 3.61 5.89
C GLY A 219 16.82 4.95 5.74
N LYS A 220 16.21 5.94 5.07
CA LYS A 220 16.67 7.34 5.03
C LYS A 220 16.01 8.22 6.10
N MET A 221 15.35 7.61 7.08
CA MET A 221 14.58 8.33 8.09
C MET A 221 15.37 8.39 9.39
N THR A 222 15.34 9.56 10.01
CA THR A 222 15.86 9.76 11.37
C THR A 222 14.70 10.01 12.30
N TRP A 223 14.37 9.02 13.13
CA TRP A 223 13.27 9.13 14.11
C TRP A 223 13.75 9.90 15.34
N ALA A 224 13.03 10.97 15.69
CA ALA A 224 13.37 11.78 16.85
C ALA A 224 13.15 11.01 18.15
N ASN A 225 11.99 10.33 18.25
CA ASN A 225 11.59 9.56 19.41
C ASN A 225 11.21 8.13 19.01
N ILE A 226 11.57 7.19 19.88
CA ILE A 226 11.14 5.79 19.78
C ILE A 226 10.32 5.48 21.03
N TYR A 227 9.17 4.86 20.83
CA TYR A 227 8.22 4.44 21.84
C TYR A 227 7.96 2.94 21.70
N TYR A 228 7.84 2.24 22.81
CA TYR A 228 7.56 0.82 22.81
C TYR A 228 6.59 0.42 23.93
N ASN A 229 5.98 -0.75 23.81
CA ASN A 229 5.04 -1.31 24.78
C ASN A 229 3.84 -0.41 25.05
N TYR A 230 2.85 -0.53 24.17
CA TYR A 230 1.54 0.06 24.35
C TYR A 230 0.95 -0.35 25.71
N LYS A 231 0.60 0.65 26.50
CA LYS A 231 0.00 0.55 27.84
C LYS A 231 -1.37 1.21 27.91
N GLY A 232 -1.88 1.67 26.77
CA GLY A 232 -3.20 2.31 26.66
C GLY A 232 -4.36 1.30 26.73
N SER A 233 -5.56 1.85 26.89
CA SER A 233 -6.84 1.15 26.70
C SER A 233 -7.60 1.93 25.61
N PRO A 234 -8.21 1.29 24.61
CA PRO A 234 -8.53 -0.14 24.49
C PRO A 234 -7.36 -1.02 24.02
N SER A 235 -7.56 -2.33 23.87
CA SER A 235 -6.50 -3.24 23.40
C SER A 235 -5.98 -2.85 22.01
N LEU A 236 -4.78 -3.30 21.60
CA LEU A 236 -4.22 -3.02 20.27
C LEU A 236 -5.17 -3.39 19.11
N ALA A 237 -6.01 -4.41 19.30
CA ALA A 237 -6.98 -4.86 18.31
C ALA A 237 -8.18 -3.91 18.15
N GLU A 238 -8.40 -3.03 19.12
CA GLU A 238 -9.56 -2.15 19.23
C GLU A 238 -9.17 -0.66 19.20
N ALA A 239 -7.88 -0.36 19.32
CA ALA A 239 -7.36 0.99 19.37
C ALA A 239 -7.40 1.67 17.99
N THR A 240 -7.85 2.92 18.01
CA THR A 240 -7.78 3.82 16.85
C THR A 240 -6.34 4.23 16.54
N ILE A 241 -6.07 4.64 15.31
CA ILE A 241 -4.74 5.17 14.95
C ILE A 241 -4.34 6.37 15.81
N THR A 242 -5.30 7.20 16.23
CA THR A 242 -5.06 8.33 17.14
C THR A 242 -4.59 7.86 18.52
N GLU A 243 -5.17 6.79 19.06
CA GLU A 243 -4.74 6.20 20.33
C GLU A 243 -3.38 5.51 20.20
N LEU A 244 -3.13 4.82 19.08
CA LEU A 244 -1.88 4.11 18.78
C LEU A 244 -0.72 5.05 18.46
N THR A 245 -0.99 6.31 18.09
CA THR A 245 0.04 7.32 17.83
C THR A 245 0.19 8.34 18.96
N ASN A 246 -0.49 8.13 20.10
CA ASN A 246 -0.32 8.97 21.28
C ASN A 246 0.90 8.50 22.10
N PRO A 247 1.95 9.32 22.26
CA PRO A 247 3.11 9.05 23.11
C PRO A 247 2.79 8.63 24.54
N GLU A 248 1.73 9.17 25.13
CA GLU A 248 1.34 8.90 26.52
C GLU A 248 0.91 7.44 26.72
N ASN A 249 0.47 6.77 25.65
CA ASN A 249 0.05 5.39 25.66
C ASN A 249 1.20 4.39 25.51
N TYR A 250 2.46 4.85 25.52
CA TYR A 250 3.64 3.99 25.36
C TYR A 250 4.71 4.28 26.42
N THR A 251 5.71 3.41 26.46
CA THR A 251 6.97 3.64 27.17
C THR A 251 7.96 4.31 26.21
N LYS A 252 8.52 5.46 26.59
CA LYS A 252 9.53 6.14 25.79
C LYS A 252 10.88 5.43 25.94
N VAL A 253 11.57 5.18 24.83
CA VAL A 253 12.99 4.79 24.86
C VAL A 253 13.80 6.00 25.31
N THR A 254 14.49 5.88 26.44
CA THR A 254 15.47 6.86 26.90
C THR A 254 16.85 6.44 26.42
N ASP A 255 17.63 7.37 25.88
CA ASP A 255 19.06 7.13 25.64
C ASP A 255 19.71 6.76 26.98
N LYS A 256 20.38 5.61 27.05
CA LYS A 256 21.17 5.19 28.21
C LYS A 256 22.61 5.64 28.08
#